data_AF-A0A8B9X448-F1
#
_entry.id   AF-A0A8B9X448-F1
#
_cell.length_a   1.000
_cell.length_b   1.000
_cell.length_c   1.000
_cell.angle_alpha   90.00
_cell.angle_beta   90.00
_cell.angle_gamma   90.00
#
_symmetry.space_group_name_H-M   'P 1'
#
loop_
_entity.id
_entity.type
_entity.pdbx_description
1 polymer ?
#
loop_
_entity_poly.entity_id
_entity_poly.type
_entity_poly.pdbx_seq_one_letter_code
_entity_poly.pdbx_strand_id
1 'polypeptide(L)'
;MLKILQARLQQYVNRELPVVQAGCRKGRGTRDQIANIHWIMEKAREFQKSIYFCFIDYAKAFDCVDHNKLWKIQKEMGIPDHLTCLLRNLYAGQEATVRNGYGTTDWFQIGKGVRQGCILSPCLFNFYAEYTMRNAGLEEAQAGIKIAGRNINNLRYADDTTLTAESEEELKSLLMKVKVESEKVGLKLNIQKTKIMASSPITSWEIDGETVETVSDFVFLGSKITADGDCSHEIKRCLLFGRKVMTNLDSIFKSR
;
A
#
# COMPACT_ATOMS: atom_id res chain seq x y z
N MET A 1 -0.66 -9.05 26.67
CA MET A 1 0.75 -9.02 26.20
C MET A 1 0.92 -8.31 24.87
N LEU A 2 0.33 -8.78 23.76
CA LEU A 2 0.51 -8.18 22.43
C LEU A 2 0.14 -6.68 22.36
N LYS A 3 -0.92 -6.23 23.06
CA LYS A 3 -1.30 -4.80 23.13
C LYS A 3 -0.20 -3.93 23.75
N ILE A 4 0.53 -4.46 24.73
CA ILE A 4 1.64 -3.75 25.39
C ILE A 4 2.81 -3.63 24.42
N LEU A 5 3.15 -4.72 23.72
CA LEU A 5 4.18 -4.69 22.67
C LEU A 5 3.82 -3.72 21.56
N GLN A 6 2.57 -3.72 21.11
CA GLN A 6 2.07 -2.78 20.10
C GLN A 6 2.26 -1.33 20.55
N ALA A 7 1.84 -1.00 21.78
CA ALA A 7 1.98 0.35 22.32
C ALA A 7 3.45 0.80 22.39
N ARG A 8 4.37 -0.09 22.74
CA ARG A 8 5.81 0.19 22.75
C ARG A 8 6.36 0.40 21.33
N LEU A 9 6.00 -0.46 20.38
CA LEU A 9 6.43 -0.35 18.98
C LEU A 9 5.86 0.90 18.30
N GLN A 10 4.65 1.33 18.69
CA GLN A 10 3.99 2.48 18.08
C GLN A 10 4.80 3.78 18.21
N GLN A 11 5.59 3.92 19.27
CA GLN A 11 6.47 5.07 19.45
C GLN A 11 7.53 5.13 18.33
N TYR A 12 8.09 3.98 17.96
CA TYR A 12 9.04 3.84 16.86
C TYR A 12 8.35 3.99 15.51
N VAL A 13 7.17 3.41 15.32
CA VAL A 13 6.37 3.63 14.10
C VAL A 13 6.13 5.12 13.87
N ASN A 14 5.71 5.84 14.91
CA ASN A 14 5.41 7.27 14.76
C ASN A 14 6.65 8.12 14.48
N ARG A 15 7.82 7.71 14.99
CA ARG A 15 9.10 8.37 14.75
C ARG A 15 9.64 8.08 13.35
N GLU A 16 9.58 6.82 12.92
CA GLU A 16 10.21 6.37 11.69
C GLU A 16 9.31 6.54 10.45
N LEU A 17 7.97 6.42 10.57
CA LEU A 17 7.13 6.47 9.38
C LEU A 17 6.88 7.91 8.90
N PRO A 18 7.16 8.20 7.63
CA PRO A 18 6.93 9.50 7.03
C PRO A 18 5.44 9.77 6.88
N VAL A 19 5.09 11.03 6.67
CA VAL A 19 3.70 11.50 6.55
C VAL A 19 2.95 10.85 5.39
N VAL A 20 3.66 10.43 4.33
CA VAL A 20 3.06 9.81 3.14
C VAL A 20 2.50 8.41 3.38
N GLN A 21 2.94 7.70 4.44
CA GLN A 21 2.37 6.42 4.85
C GLN A 21 1.25 6.67 5.87
N ALA A 22 0.00 6.42 5.45
CA ALA A 22 -1.20 6.60 6.26
C ALA A 22 -1.74 5.30 6.84
N GLY A 23 -1.35 4.14 6.30
CA GLY A 23 -1.88 2.84 6.69
C GLY A 23 -1.61 2.50 8.16
N CYS A 24 -2.65 2.08 8.87
CA CYS A 24 -2.57 1.61 10.25
C CYS A 24 -1.93 2.61 11.21
N ARG A 25 -2.17 3.92 10.99
CA ARG A 25 -1.73 5.00 11.87
C ARG A 25 -2.92 5.70 12.51
N LYS A 26 -2.75 6.09 13.77
CA LYS A 26 -3.78 6.84 14.51
C LYS A 26 -4.01 8.20 13.85
N GLY A 27 -5.27 8.53 13.59
CA GLY A 27 -5.67 9.83 13.03
C GLY A 27 -5.38 9.98 11.53
N ARG A 28 -5.10 8.87 10.82
CA ARG A 28 -4.92 8.85 9.37
C ARG A 28 -5.78 7.74 8.79
N GLY A 29 -6.56 8.06 7.76
CA GLY A 29 -7.49 7.14 7.13
C GLY A 29 -7.40 7.16 5.60
N THR A 30 -8.19 6.30 4.97
CA THR A 30 -8.29 6.24 3.51
C THR A 30 -8.78 7.56 2.92
N ARG A 31 -9.69 8.25 3.62
CA ARG A 31 -10.22 9.56 3.23
C ARG A 31 -9.13 10.62 3.04
N ASP A 32 -8.09 10.60 3.85
CA ASP A 32 -6.99 11.57 3.75
C ASP A 32 -6.19 11.33 2.46
N GLN A 33 -5.92 10.07 2.13
CA GLN A 33 -5.20 9.73 0.89
C GLN A 33 -6.05 9.95 -0.37
N ILE A 34 -7.34 9.68 -0.29
CA ILE A 34 -8.29 10.01 -1.36
C ILE A 34 -8.35 11.53 -1.56
N ALA A 35 -8.41 12.32 -0.49
CA ALA A 35 -8.35 13.78 -0.62
C ALA A 35 -7.01 14.25 -1.23
N ASN A 36 -5.89 13.67 -0.81
CA ASN A 36 -4.58 14.00 -1.36
C ASN A 36 -4.51 13.74 -2.86
N ILE A 37 -5.01 12.60 -3.36
CA ILE A 37 -4.95 12.31 -4.80
C ILE A 37 -5.77 13.33 -5.61
N HIS A 38 -6.96 13.70 -5.12
CA HIS A 38 -7.79 14.72 -5.77
C HIS A 38 -7.12 16.10 -5.77
N TRP A 39 -6.59 16.55 -4.63
CA TRP A 39 -5.89 17.83 -4.57
C TRP A 39 -4.65 17.88 -5.46
N ILE A 40 -3.91 16.78 -5.54
CA ILE A 40 -2.76 16.67 -6.44
C ILE A 40 -3.23 16.84 -7.90
N MET A 41 -4.30 16.15 -8.30
CA MET A 41 -4.86 16.25 -9.66
C MET A 41 -5.42 17.64 -9.97
N GLU A 42 -6.13 18.26 -9.03
CA GLU A 42 -6.65 19.62 -9.16
C GLU A 42 -5.51 20.63 -9.33
N LYS A 43 -4.44 20.50 -8.52
CA LYS A 43 -3.26 21.36 -8.64
C LYS A 43 -2.51 21.13 -9.94
N ALA A 44 -2.33 19.88 -10.37
CA ALA A 44 -1.71 19.59 -11.66
C ALA A 44 -2.49 20.27 -12.80
N ARG A 45 -3.83 20.22 -12.76
CA ARG A 45 -4.70 20.89 -13.74
C ARG A 45 -4.58 22.41 -13.69
N GLU A 46 -4.59 23.01 -12.50
CA GLU A 46 -4.46 24.46 -12.31
C GLU A 46 -3.18 25.00 -12.97
N PHE A 47 -2.09 24.24 -12.90
CA PHE A 47 -0.79 24.59 -13.50
C PHE A 47 -0.56 23.96 -14.88
N GLN A 48 -1.57 23.34 -15.49
CA GLN A 48 -1.50 22.67 -16.80
C GLN A 48 -0.35 21.65 -16.91
N LYS A 49 -0.07 20.94 -15.82
CA LYS A 49 0.95 19.89 -15.77
C LYS A 49 0.34 18.52 -16.06
N SER A 50 1.11 17.70 -16.76
CA SER A 50 0.83 16.28 -16.89
C SER A 50 1.03 15.57 -15.55
N ILE A 51 0.19 14.58 -15.29
CA ILE A 51 0.26 13.76 -14.09
C ILE A 51 0.17 12.29 -14.45
N TYR A 52 1.05 11.50 -13.83
CA TYR A 52 1.13 10.06 -14.00
C TYR A 52 1.07 9.38 -12.64
N PHE A 53 0.22 8.37 -12.51
CA PHE A 53 0.04 7.53 -11.32
C PHE A 53 0.38 6.08 -11.65
N CYS A 54 1.19 5.43 -10.80
CA CYS A 54 1.36 3.98 -10.82
C CYS A 54 0.82 3.38 -9.52
N PHE A 55 -0.27 2.63 -9.61
CA PHE A 55 -0.87 1.90 -8.50
C PHE A 55 -0.22 0.53 -8.39
N ILE A 56 0.69 0.38 -7.43
CA ILE A 56 1.46 -0.84 -7.21
C ILE A 56 0.64 -1.83 -6.37
N ASP A 57 0.59 -3.07 -6.83
CA ASP A 57 0.08 -4.22 -6.06
C ASP A 57 1.24 -5.16 -5.74
N TYR A 58 1.38 -5.57 -4.47
CA TYR A 58 2.36 -6.57 -4.05
C TYR A 58 1.74 -7.96 -4.05
N ALA A 59 2.43 -8.94 -4.63
CA ALA A 59 1.99 -10.33 -4.60
C ALA A 59 2.09 -10.90 -3.17
N LYS A 60 0.93 -10.98 -2.49
CA LYS A 60 0.79 -11.52 -1.13
C LYS A 60 1.72 -10.81 -0.13
N ALA A 61 1.64 -9.48 -0.07
CA ALA A 61 2.57 -8.64 0.69
C ALA A 61 2.83 -9.12 2.13
N PHE A 62 1.75 -9.41 2.87
CA PHE A 62 1.83 -9.87 4.25
C PHE A 62 2.46 -11.26 4.39
N ASP A 63 2.24 -12.16 3.42
CA ASP A 63 2.72 -13.54 3.47
C ASP A 63 4.18 -13.68 2.98
N CYS A 64 4.70 -12.66 2.28
CA CYS A 64 6.04 -12.65 1.70
C CYS A 64 7.11 -12.04 2.63
N VAL A 65 6.73 -11.52 3.81
CA VAL A 65 7.67 -10.94 4.77
C VAL A 65 8.64 -12.00 5.30
N ASP A 66 9.92 -11.87 5.00
CA ASP A 66 10.97 -12.76 5.52
C ASP A 66 11.27 -12.39 6.98
N HIS A 67 11.18 -13.37 7.89
CA HIS A 67 11.37 -13.13 9.32
C HIS A 67 12.80 -12.68 9.64
N ASN A 68 13.82 -13.30 9.04
CA ASN A 68 15.22 -12.94 9.28
C ASN A 68 15.51 -11.51 8.83
N LYS A 69 14.99 -11.12 7.66
CA LYS A 69 15.08 -9.73 7.17
C LYS A 69 14.30 -8.78 8.06
N LEU A 70 13.08 -9.14 8.47
CA LEU A 70 12.26 -8.32 9.36
C LEU A 70 13.00 -8.00 10.67
N TRP A 71 13.70 -8.96 11.27
CA TRP A 71 14.46 -8.69 12.50
C TRP A 71 15.68 -7.81 12.26
N LYS A 72 16.35 -7.97 11.13
CA LYS A 72 17.49 -7.12 10.74
C LYS A 72 17.03 -5.68 10.52
N ILE A 73 15.95 -5.50 9.76
CA ILE A 73 15.33 -4.20 9.48
C ILE A 73 14.94 -3.50 10.78
N GLN A 74 14.29 -4.19 11.71
CA GLN A 74 13.93 -3.59 13.00
C GLN A 74 15.13 -3.07 13.78
N LYS A 75 16.24 -3.81 13.77
CA LYS A 75 17.48 -3.38 14.42
C LYS A 75 18.05 -2.13 13.75
N GLU A 76 18.06 -2.09 12.41
CA GLU A 76 18.53 -0.93 11.63
C GLU A 76 17.63 0.30 11.79
N MET A 77 16.32 0.10 11.99
CA MET A 77 15.36 1.18 12.32
C MET A 77 15.42 1.62 13.79
N GLY A 78 16.39 1.13 14.56
CA GLY A 78 16.64 1.55 15.94
C GLY A 78 15.62 1.01 16.95
N ILE A 79 14.98 -0.12 16.66
CA ILE A 79 14.14 -0.83 17.65
C ILE A 79 15.06 -1.56 18.63
N PRO A 80 14.86 -1.42 19.96
CA PRO A 80 15.69 -2.08 20.95
C PRO A 80 15.68 -3.61 20.84
N ASP A 81 16.85 -4.22 21.02
CA ASP A 81 17.06 -5.67 20.90
C ASP A 81 16.11 -6.49 21.80
N HIS A 82 15.77 -5.98 23.00
CA HIS A 82 14.84 -6.68 23.89
C HIS A 82 13.41 -6.79 23.31
N LEU A 83 12.94 -5.78 22.55
CA LEU A 83 11.63 -5.85 21.87
C LEU A 83 11.70 -6.79 20.68
N THR A 84 12.77 -6.71 19.88
CA THR A 84 12.99 -7.62 18.75
C THR A 84 13.12 -9.07 19.22
N CYS A 85 13.74 -9.32 20.37
CA CYS A 85 13.82 -10.65 20.99
C CYS A 85 12.42 -11.20 21.34
N LEU A 86 11.56 -10.38 21.96
CA LEU A 86 10.17 -10.78 22.25
C LEU A 86 9.38 -11.09 20.97
N LEU A 87 9.59 -10.34 19.90
CA LEU A 87 8.97 -10.61 18.60
C LEU A 87 9.51 -11.88 17.95
N ARG A 88 10.82 -12.13 18.00
CA ARG A 88 11.44 -13.38 17.53
C ARG A 88 10.86 -14.58 18.27
N ASN A 89 10.78 -14.50 19.58
CA ASN A 89 10.20 -15.57 20.41
C ASN A 89 8.72 -15.78 20.11
N LEU A 90 7.98 -14.69 19.82
CA LEU A 90 6.61 -14.81 19.37
C LEU A 90 6.57 -15.65 18.10
N TYR A 91 7.37 -15.32 17.08
CA TYR A 91 7.38 -15.96 15.75
C TYR A 91 8.11 -17.30 15.65
N ALA A 92 8.84 -17.73 16.69
CA ALA A 92 9.60 -18.98 16.68
C ALA A 92 8.68 -20.21 16.72
N GLY A 93 9.06 -21.26 15.97
CA GLY A 93 8.39 -22.57 16.00
C GLY A 93 6.92 -22.54 15.61
N GLN A 94 6.50 -21.58 14.79
CA GLN A 94 5.11 -21.47 14.36
C GLN A 94 4.74 -22.57 13.38
N GLU A 95 3.62 -23.23 13.64
CA GLU A 95 3.01 -24.18 12.71
C GLU A 95 1.63 -23.70 12.28
N ALA A 96 1.23 -24.07 11.08
CA ALA A 96 -0.09 -23.86 10.53
C ALA A 96 -0.61 -25.14 9.87
N THR A 97 -1.93 -25.22 9.73
CA THR A 97 -2.62 -26.23 8.93
C THR A 97 -3.76 -25.56 8.16
N VAL A 98 -4.15 -26.12 7.02
CA VAL A 98 -5.24 -25.61 6.18
C VAL A 98 -6.48 -26.49 6.38
N ARG A 99 -7.59 -25.86 6.75
CA ARG A 99 -8.91 -26.52 6.74
C ARG A 99 -9.59 -26.26 5.40
N ASN A 100 -9.93 -27.33 4.69
CA ASN A 100 -10.68 -27.29 3.44
C ASN A 100 -11.98 -28.11 3.56
N GLY A 101 -12.76 -28.20 2.48
CA GLY A 101 -14.03 -28.96 2.47
C GLY A 101 -13.89 -30.48 2.66
N TYR A 102 -12.66 -31.00 2.58
CA TYR A 102 -12.35 -32.43 2.70
C TYR A 102 -11.67 -32.79 4.03
N GLY A 103 -11.34 -31.81 4.88
CA GLY A 103 -10.68 -32.04 6.16
C GLY A 103 -9.65 -30.97 6.53
N THR A 104 -8.76 -31.33 7.46
CA THR A 104 -7.64 -30.49 7.90
C THR A 104 -6.34 -31.15 7.43
N THR A 105 -5.45 -30.39 6.81
CA THR A 105 -4.16 -30.90 6.34
C THR A 105 -3.21 -31.21 7.49
N ASP A 106 -2.06 -31.81 7.19
CA ASP A 106 -0.97 -31.91 8.16
C ASP A 106 -0.45 -30.52 8.57
N TRP A 107 0.17 -30.47 9.74
CA TRP A 107 0.86 -29.29 10.23
C TRP A 107 2.14 -29.05 9.44
N PHE A 108 2.41 -27.78 9.14
CA PHE A 108 3.64 -27.34 8.50
C PHE A 108 4.18 -26.08 9.17
N GLN A 109 5.51 -25.92 9.13
CA GLN A 109 6.20 -24.79 9.73
C GLN A 109 6.03 -23.51 8.90
N ILE A 110 5.78 -22.38 9.57
CA ILE A 110 5.64 -21.06 8.95
C ILE A 110 7.03 -20.42 8.85
N GLY A 111 7.61 -20.43 7.66
CA GLY A 111 8.93 -19.82 7.41
C GLY A 111 8.90 -18.33 7.01
N LYS A 112 7.75 -17.79 6.64
CA LYS A 112 7.59 -16.40 6.21
C LYS A 112 6.18 -15.88 6.44
N GLY A 113 6.05 -14.57 6.38
CA GLY A 113 4.81 -13.84 6.50
C GLY A 113 4.54 -13.34 7.91
N VAL A 114 3.83 -12.22 8.01
CA VAL A 114 3.29 -11.72 9.28
C VAL A 114 1.94 -12.39 9.57
N ARG A 115 1.58 -12.51 10.85
CA ARG A 115 0.36 -13.20 11.26
C ARG A 115 -0.89 -12.41 10.87
N GLN A 116 -1.63 -12.85 9.86
CA GLN A 116 -2.89 -12.20 9.51
C GLN A 116 -3.86 -12.20 10.71
N GLY A 117 -4.50 -11.07 10.98
CA GLY A 117 -5.36 -10.88 12.15
C GLY A 117 -4.61 -10.55 13.47
N CYS A 118 -3.28 -10.61 13.50
CA CYS A 118 -2.52 -10.15 14.67
C CYS A 118 -2.41 -8.63 14.69
N ILE A 119 -2.64 -8.02 15.86
CA ILE A 119 -2.55 -6.57 16.07
C ILE A 119 -1.16 -5.98 15.83
N LEU A 120 -0.11 -6.80 15.82
CA LEU A 120 1.27 -6.36 15.54
C LEU A 120 1.61 -6.37 14.05
N SER A 121 0.95 -7.21 13.27
CA SER A 121 1.31 -7.44 11.86
C SER A 121 1.31 -6.18 11.00
N PRO A 122 0.33 -5.27 11.11
CA PRO A 122 0.38 -4.03 10.33
C PRO A 122 1.56 -3.13 10.70
N CYS A 123 1.92 -3.07 11.99
CA CYS A 123 3.09 -2.34 12.46
C CYS A 123 4.39 -2.94 11.92
N LEU A 124 4.51 -4.27 11.93
CA LEU A 124 5.69 -4.97 11.41
C LEU A 124 5.83 -4.81 9.90
N PHE A 125 4.73 -4.92 9.15
CA PHE A 125 4.72 -4.68 7.72
C PHE A 125 5.08 -3.23 7.38
N ASN A 126 4.58 -2.26 8.15
CA ASN A 126 4.91 -0.85 7.97
C ASN A 126 6.41 -0.57 8.09
N PHE A 127 7.11 -1.17 9.05
CA PHE A 127 8.58 -1.06 9.13
C PHE A 127 9.26 -1.67 7.91
N TYR A 128 8.78 -2.83 7.46
CA TYR A 128 9.31 -3.52 6.29
C TYR A 128 9.16 -2.71 5.01
N ALA A 129 7.97 -2.17 4.77
CA ALA A 129 7.65 -1.32 3.64
C ALA A 129 8.45 -0.01 3.71
N GLU A 130 8.54 0.62 4.88
CA GLU A 130 9.28 1.87 5.04
C GLU A 130 10.77 1.70 4.78
N TYR A 131 11.39 0.65 5.30
CA TYR A 131 12.79 0.32 5.00
C TYR A 131 13.04 0.18 3.49
N THR A 132 12.12 -0.49 2.80
CA THR A 132 12.18 -0.67 1.34
C THR A 132 12.11 0.67 0.61
N MET A 133 11.18 1.55 1.02
CA MET A 133 10.98 2.86 0.38
C MET A 133 12.15 3.83 0.63
N ARG A 134 12.76 3.78 1.82
CA ARG A 134 13.98 4.55 2.12
C ARG A 134 15.15 4.10 1.24
N ASN A 135 15.36 2.79 1.13
CA ASN A 135 16.44 2.26 0.29
C ASN A 135 16.20 2.50 -1.20
N ALA A 136 14.94 2.63 -1.62
CA ALA A 136 14.60 3.02 -2.99
C ALA A 136 14.95 4.49 -3.29
N GLY A 137 15.35 5.27 -2.29
CA GLY A 137 15.79 6.65 -2.45
C GLY A 137 14.67 7.57 -2.93
N LEU A 138 13.43 7.30 -2.48
CA LEU A 138 12.27 8.09 -2.88
C LEU A 138 12.30 9.50 -2.27
N GLU A 139 12.86 9.69 -1.08
CA GLU A 139 12.89 11.00 -0.44
C GLU A 139 13.91 11.94 -1.12
N GLU A 140 15.01 11.40 -1.62
CA GLU A 140 16.07 12.12 -2.32
C GLU A 140 15.76 12.31 -3.81
N ALA A 141 14.77 11.59 -4.34
CA ALA A 141 14.38 11.68 -5.74
C ALA A 141 13.81 13.07 -6.07
N GLN A 142 14.38 13.70 -7.09
CA GLN A 142 13.83 14.95 -7.65
C GLN A 142 12.54 14.73 -8.45
N ALA A 143 12.23 13.46 -8.76
CA ALA A 143 11.00 13.05 -9.41
C ALA A 143 9.79 13.15 -8.46
N GLY A 144 8.64 13.48 -9.02
CA GLY A 144 7.39 13.66 -8.29
C GLY A 144 6.63 14.90 -8.74
N ILE A 145 5.49 15.14 -8.12
CA ILE A 145 4.66 16.31 -8.38
C ILE A 145 5.04 17.40 -7.40
N LYS A 146 5.42 18.56 -7.92
CA LYS A 146 5.88 19.66 -7.09
C LYS A 146 4.71 20.48 -6.55
N ILE A 147 4.43 20.35 -5.26
CA ILE A 147 3.38 21.10 -4.55
C ILE A 147 4.00 21.88 -3.40
N ALA A 148 3.80 23.21 -3.40
CA ALA A 148 4.31 24.10 -2.35
C ALA A 148 5.82 23.91 -2.04
N GLY A 149 6.62 23.70 -3.08
CA GLY A 149 8.07 23.52 -2.95
C GLY A 149 8.53 22.12 -2.49
N ARG A 150 7.62 21.16 -2.33
CA ARG A 150 7.91 19.76 -2.00
C ARG A 150 7.54 18.84 -3.15
N ASN A 151 8.32 17.79 -3.37
CA ASN A 151 7.98 16.75 -4.33
C ASN A 151 7.15 15.68 -3.64
N ILE A 152 5.99 15.38 -4.21
CA ILE A 152 5.15 14.26 -3.81
C ILE A 152 5.30 13.19 -4.88
N ASN A 153 5.99 12.11 -4.54
CA ASN A 153 6.23 11.00 -5.47
C ASN A 153 5.61 9.68 -5.03
N ASN A 154 5.06 9.61 -3.82
CA ASN A 154 4.33 8.45 -3.37
C ASN A 154 3.23 8.81 -2.35
N LEU A 155 2.12 8.09 -2.44
CA LEU A 155 1.08 8.00 -1.41
C LEU A 155 0.96 6.54 -1.00
N ARG A 156 0.89 6.27 0.30
CA ARG A 156 0.88 4.89 0.82
C ARG A 156 -0.22 4.68 1.84
N TYR A 157 -0.85 3.52 1.75
CA TYR A 157 -1.80 3.01 2.73
C TYR A 157 -1.56 1.52 2.95
N ALA A 158 -0.76 1.18 3.97
CA ALA A 158 -0.30 -0.18 4.22
C ALA A 158 0.50 -0.71 3.02
N ASP A 159 0.03 -1.77 2.36
CA ASP A 159 0.62 -2.34 1.15
C ASP A 159 0.25 -1.59 -0.13
N ASP A 160 -0.90 -0.91 -0.16
CA ASP A 160 -1.29 -0.06 -1.30
C ASP A 160 -0.29 1.09 -1.43
N THR A 161 0.47 1.09 -2.53
CA THR A 161 1.46 2.14 -2.84
C THR A 161 1.12 2.75 -4.18
N THR A 162 0.99 4.07 -4.21
CA THR A 162 0.79 4.83 -5.44
C THR A 162 1.98 5.72 -5.67
N LEU A 163 2.69 5.51 -6.77
CA LEU A 163 3.75 6.42 -7.21
C LEU A 163 3.17 7.54 -8.08
N THR A 164 3.77 8.71 -8.00
CA THR A 164 3.34 9.92 -8.71
C THR A 164 4.52 10.63 -9.37
N ALA A 165 4.34 11.11 -10.60
CA ALA A 165 5.34 11.91 -11.29
C ALA A 165 4.70 12.88 -12.32
N GLU A 166 5.49 13.85 -12.76
CA GLU A 166 5.09 14.80 -13.82
C GLU A 166 5.45 14.29 -15.23
N SER A 167 6.30 13.26 -15.33
CA SER A 167 6.66 12.59 -16.59
C SER A 167 6.62 11.06 -16.50
N GLU A 168 6.44 10.43 -17.65
CA GLU A 168 6.45 8.98 -17.81
C GLU A 168 7.81 8.37 -17.44
N GLU A 169 8.91 9.01 -17.84
CA GLU A 169 10.28 8.56 -17.56
C GLU A 169 10.60 8.57 -16.06
N GLU A 170 10.17 9.63 -15.36
CA GLU A 170 10.30 9.72 -13.91
C GLU A 170 9.50 8.64 -13.20
N LEU A 171 8.25 8.42 -13.59
CA LEU A 171 7.40 7.39 -12.98
C LEU A 171 8.00 6.00 -13.18
N LYS A 172 8.50 5.70 -14.37
CA LYS A 172 9.19 4.44 -14.69
C LYS A 172 10.46 4.27 -13.87
N SER A 173 11.26 5.33 -13.71
CA SER A 173 12.45 5.31 -12.86
C SER A 173 12.12 5.00 -11.40
N LEU A 174 11.09 5.66 -10.84
CA LEU A 174 10.62 5.42 -9.47
C LEU A 174 10.14 3.98 -9.29
N LEU A 175 9.33 3.47 -10.23
CA LEU A 175 8.83 2.10 -10.19
C LEU A 175 9.95 1.07 -10.21
N MET A 176 10.96 1.25 -11.07
CA MET A 176 12.10 0.33 -11.15
C MET A 176 12.94 0.34 -9.87
N LYS A 177 13.17 1.50 -9.25
CA LYS A 177 13.85 1.59 -7.94
C LYS A 177 13.08 0.83 -6.87
N VAL A 178 11.76 1.05 -6.78
CA VAL A 178 10.91 0.36 -5.81
C VAL A 178 10.91 -1.14 -6.05
N LYS A 179 10.80 -1.59 -7.30
CA LYS A 179 10.84 -3.01 -7.67
C LYS A 179 12.14 -3.67 -7.19
N VAL A 180 13.28 -3.11 -7.56
CA VAL A 180 14.60 -3.67 -7.25
C VAL A 180 14.81 -3.77 -5.73
N GLU A 181 14.50 -2.72 -4.98
CA GLU A 181 14.65 -2.75 -3.52
C GLU A 181 13.63 -3.67 -2.83
N SER A 182 12.41 -3.74 -3.34
CA SER A 182 11.39 -4.68 -2.84
C SER A 182 11.82 -6.12 -3.00
N GLU A 183 12.39 -6.48 -4.15
CA GLU A 183 12.85 -7.84 -4.42
C GLU A 183 14.00 -8.26 -3.51
N LYS A 184 14.91 -7.34 -3.16
CA LYS A 184 15.99 -7.61 -2.18
C LYS A 184 15.43 -8.03 -0.83
N VAL A 185 14.28 -7.49 -0.43
CA VAL A 185 13.59 -7.91 0.79
C VAL A 185 12.55 -9.01 0.54
N GLY A 186 12.41 -9.52 -0.68
CA GLY A 186 11.48 -10.63 -0.99
C GLY A 186 10.03 -10.20 -1.19
N LEU A 187 9.75 -8.90 -1.29
CA LEU A 187 8.47 -8.38 -1.77
C LEU A 187 8.49 -8.33 -3.29
N LYS A 188 7.55 -9.03 -3.93
CA LYS A 188 7.42 -9.04 -5.39
C LYS A 188 6.23 -8.19 -5.81
N LEU A 189 6.42 -7.38 -6.85
CA LEU A 189 5.31 -6.67 -7.47
C LEU A 189 4.47 -7.66 -8.28
N ASN A 190 3.16 -7.43 -8.29
CA ASN A 190 2.22 -8.11 -9.16
C ASN A 190 1.98 -7.22 -10.38
N ILE A 191 2.71 -7.45 -11.46
CA ILE A 191 2.68 -6.59 -12.64
C ILE A 191 1.30 -6.59 -13.29
N GLN A 192 0.63 -7.75 -13.36
CA GLN A 192 -0.74 -7.87 -13.89
C GLN A 192 -1.79 -7.06 -13.10
N LYS A 193 -1.60 -6.88 -11.80
CA LYS A 193 -2.50 -6.07 -10.96
C LYS A 193 -2.08 -4.63 -10.82
N THR A 194 -0.81 -4.33 -11.10
CA THR A 194 -0.30 -2.96 -11.13
C THR A 194 -0.94 -2.22 -12.29
N LYS A 195 -1.41 -0.99 -12.05
CA LYS A 195 -2.10 -0.15 -13.06
C LYS A 195 -1.42 1.19 -13.20
N ILE A 196 -1.44 1.74 -14.40
CA ILE A 196 -0.99 3.11 -14.66
C ILE A 196 -2.17 3.95 -15.11
N MET A 197 -2.27 5.16 -14.58
CA MET A 197 -3.29 6.14 -14.97
C MET A 197 -2.59 7.48 -15.21
N ALA A 198 -2.91 8.14 -16.31
CA ALA A 198 -2.23 9.38 -16.70
C ALA A 198 -3.20 10.38 -17.31
N SER A 199 -2.96 11.67 -17.09
CA SER A 199 -3.70 12.77 -17.74
C SER A 199 -3.22 13.07 -19.16
N SER A 200 -2.13 12.41 -19.59
CA SER A 200 -1.49 12.59 -20.89
C SER A 200 -1.20 11.22 -21.50
N PRO A 201 -0.98 11.14 -22.83
CA PRO A 201 -0.65 9.88 -23.48
C PRO A 201 0.54 9.20 -22.80
N ILE A 202 0.48 7.87 -22.71
CA ILE A 202 1.52 7.05 -22.13
C ILE A 202 1.91 5.97 -23.14
N THR A 203 3.20 5.62 -23.18
CA THR A 203 3.65 4.48 -23.98
C THR A 203 3.39 3.16 -23.24
N SER A 204 3.33 2.06 -23.99
CA SER A 204 3.18 0.72 -23.38
C SER A 204 4.45 0.36 -22.61
N TRP A 205 4.29 -0.10 -21.36
CA TRP A 205 5.40 -0.52 -20.51
C TRP A 205 5.44 -2.03 -20.37
N GLU A 206 6.63 -2.61 -20.55
CA GLU A 206 6.90 -4.00 -20.18
C GLU A 206 7.87 -4.06 -19.02
N ILE A 207 7.54 -4.87 -18.02
CA ILE A 207 8.35 -5.16 -16.85
C ILE A 207 8.39 -6.68 -16.68
N ASP A 208 9.58 -7.26 -16.70
CA ASP A 208 9.80 -8.71 -16.63
C ASP A 208 9.02 -9.52 -17.69
N GLY A 209 8.80 -8.94 -18.87
CA GLY A 209 8.04 -9.57 -19.97
C GLY A 209 6.51 -9.49 -19.80
N GLU A 210 6.01 -8.78 -18.79
CA GLU A 210 4.59 -8.52 -18.58
C GLU A 210 4.27 -7.04 -18.87
N THR A 211 3.22 -6.79 -19.63
CA THR A 211 2.75 -5.42 -19.92
C THR A 211 1.99 -4.85 -18.73
N VAL A 212 2.34 -3.64 -18.28
CA VAL A 212 1.59 -2.93 -17.25
C VAL A 212 0.34 -2.31 -17.88
N GLU A 213 -0.84 -2.62 -17.34
CA GLU A 213 -2.10 -2.12 -17.90
C GLU A 213 -2.26 -0.61 -17.62
N THR A 214 -2.55 0.14 -18.68
CA THR A 214 -2.95 1.55 -18.59
C THR A 214 -4.47 1.65 -18.53
N VAL A 215 -4.98 2.43 -17.58
CA VAL A 215 -6.41 2.60 -17.32
C VAL A 215 -6.81 4.07 -17.33
N SER A 216 -8.06 4.35 -17.72
CA SER A 216 -8.66 5.70 -17.63
C SER A 216 -9.26 5.99 -16.25
N ASP A 217 -9.51 4.96 -15.45
CA ASP A 217 -10.02 5.06 -14.09
C ASP A 217 -9.51 3.93 -13.19
N PHE A 218 -9.46 4.18 -11.89
CA PHE A 218 -9.00 3.22 -10.90
C PHE A 218 -9.76 3.36 -9.58
N VAL A 219 -10.04 2.24 -8.90
CA VAL A 219 -10.66 2.25 -7.55
C VAL A 219 -9.56 2.33 -6.49
N PHE A 220 -9.20 3.54 -6.11
CA PHE A 220 -8.20 3.83 -5.08
C PHE A 220 -8.83 3.89 -3.69
N LEU A 221 -8.42 2.98 -2.80
CA LEU A 221 -8.88 2.90 -1.40
C LEU A 221 -10.40 2.93 -1.23
N GLY A 222 -11.11 2.34 -2.19
CA GLY A 222 -12.58 2.26 -2.24
C GLY A 222 -13.26 3.34 -3.08
N SER A 223 -12.54 4.41 -3.47
CA SER A 223 -13.08 5.51 -4.27
C SER A 223 -12.62 5.46 -5.72
N LYS A 224 -13.53 5.72 -6.66
CA LYS A 224 -13.22 5.75 -8.09
C LYS A 224 -12.56 7.07 -8.46
N ILE A 225 -11.32 7.01 -8.96
CA ILE A 225 -10.57 8.14 -9.49
C ILE A 225 -10.48 7.99 -11.00
N THR A 226 -10.72 9.06 -11.74
CA THR A 226 -10.63 9.10 -13.20
C THR A 226 -9.44 9.96 -13.63
N ALA A 227 -8.82 9.67 -14.77
CA ALA A 227 -7.66 10.40 -15.27
C ALA A 227 -7.95 11.90 -15.51
N ASP A 228 -9.20 12.23 -15.84
CA ASP A 228 -9.70 13.58 -16.03
C ASP A 228 -10.15 14.25 -14.72
N GLY A 229 -9.98 13.61 -13.56
CA GLY A 229 -10.33 14.12 -12.24
C GLY A 229 -11.80 14.46 -12.02
N ASP A 230 -12.72 13.95 -12.85
CA ASP A 230 -14.16 14.16 -12.68
C ASP A 230 -14.74 13.27 -11.56
N CYS A 231 -15.14 13.92 -10.47
CA CYS A 231 -15.79 13.26 -9.33
C CYS A 231 -17.22 12.77 -9.63
N SER A 232 -17.84 13.16 -10.75
CA SER A 232 -19.24 12.80 -11.05
C SER A 232 -19.46 11.28 -11.13
N HIS A 233 -18.46 10.55 -11.63
CA HIS A 233 -18.50 9.09 -11.76
C HIS A 233 -18.55 8.40 -10.39
N GLU A 234 -17.75 8.87 -9.44
CA GLU A 234 -17.75 8.34 -8.07
C GLU A 234 -19.03 8.72 -7.33
N ILE A 235 -19.52 9.95 -7.47
CA ILE A 235 -20.80 10.37 -6.85
C ILE A 235 -21.93 9.45 -7.31
N LYS A 236 -22.02 9.19 -8.63
CA LYS A 236 -23.01 8.24 -9.18
C LYS A 236 -22.81 6.83 -8.62
N ARG A 237 -21.57 6.35 -8.51
CA ARG A 237 -21.24 5.03 -7.94
C ARG A 237 -21.69 4.91 -6.48
N CYS A 238 -21.41 5.90 -5.63
CA CYS A 238 -21.87 5.93 -4.25
C CYS A 238 -23.40 5.94 -4.15
N LEU A 239 -24.09 6.74 -4.97
CA LEU A 239 -25.56 6.76 -5.03
C LEU A 239 -26.13 5.38 -5.42
N LEU A 240 -25.52 4.70 -6.38
CA LEU A 240 -25.94 3.36 -6.79
C LEU A 240 -25.72 2.31 -5.69
N PHE A 241 -24.60 2.36 -4.97
CA PHE A 241 -24.39 1.49 -3.82
C PHE A 241 -25.42 1.74 -2.72
N GLY A 242 -25.69 3.01 -2.39
CA GLY A 242 -26.73 3.37 -1.43
C GLY A 242 -28.10 2.83 -1.82
N ARG A 243 -28.50 3.03 -3.09
CA ARG A 243 -29.76 2.48 -3.63
C ARG A 243 -29.81 0.97 -3.53
N LYS A 244 -28.75 0.26 -3.91
CA LYS A 244 -28.67 -1.21 -3.83
C LYS A 244 -28.88 -1.72 -2.41
N VAL A 245 -28.25 -1.07 -1.41
CA VAL A 245 -28.44 -1.42 0.00
C VAL A 245 -29.89 -1.19 0.42
N MET A 246 -30.47 -0.04 0.06
CA MET A 246 -31.87 0.26 0.38
C MET A 246 -32.84 -0.76 -0.24
N THR A 247 -32.64 -1.13 -1.51
CA THR A 247 -33.45 -2.16 -2.18
C THR A 247 -33.31 -3.53 -1.55
N ASN A 248 -32.14 -3.88 -0.99
CA ASN A 248 -31.99 -5.14 -0.25
C ASN A 248 -32.71 -5.12 1.11
N LEU A 249 -32.89 -3.94 1.70
CA LEU A 249 -33.63 -3.74 2.95
C LEU A 249 -35.16 -3.63 2.73
N ASP A 250 -35.62 -3.43 1.49
CA ASP A 250 -37.05 -3.38 1.17
C ASP A 250 -37.81 -4.62 1.66
N SER A 251 -37.19 -5.81 1.64
CA SER A 251 -37.80 -7.05 2.16
C SER A 251 -38.01 -7.01 3.66
N ILE A 252 -37.12 -6.35 4.42
CA ILE A 252 -37.24 -6.14 5.86
C ILE A 252 -38.30 -5.08 6.14
N PHE A 253 -38.31 -3.97 5.38
CA PHE A 253 -39.30 -2.90 5.55
C PHE A 253 -40.72 -3.29 5.10
N LYS A 254 -40.85 -4.29 4.21
CA LYS A 254 -42.13 -4.82 3.71
C LYS A 254 -42.59 -6.09 4.43
N SER A 255 -41.77 -6.67 5.31
CA SER A 255 -42.12 -7.80 6.17
C SER A 255 -43.06 -7.31 7.28
N ARG A 256 -44.36 -7.57 7.14
CA ARG A 256 -45.34 -7.50 8.24
C ARG A 256 -45.40 -8.81 8.99
#